data_AF-A0A8K0KQZ6-F1
#
_entry.id   AF-A0A8K0KQZ6-F1
#
_cell.length_a   1.000
_cell.length_b   1.000
_cell.length_c   1.000
_cell.angle_alpha   90.00
_cell.angle_beta   90.00
_cell.angle_gamma   90.00
#
_symmetry.space_group_name_H-M   'P 1'
#
loop_
_entity.id
_entity.type
_entity.pdbx_description
1 polymer ?
#
loop_
_entity_poly.entity_id
_entity_poly.type
_entity_poly.pdbx_seq_one_letter_code
_entity_poly.pdbx_strand_id
1 'polypeptide(L)'
;MGTSFSSSLLDALLGPDSLRAALEATSNPHGSALVVRFLQLLQLVVVEPWHTFERFVPTAISLCTDHIHPLLEQHPSPDVSAALLDVLSDALFHQWHRFFVPRTVRDGANPVVNGQDMESVPEGRAHFLAAMRVFGHALLGEDIALFGRTLAALLRLHEKWGLFQKTLFRREVMPPLVSALLWVGVASRGPPSLLHADDLASVLGALHSSDPCNFRSSFLPGFLSDPRLGLSGAQAASLANDFNSVVGQ
;
A
#
# COMPACT_ATOMS: atom_id res chain seq x y z
N MET A 1 -11.97 33.43 -6.40
CA MET A 1 -13.02 33.34 -5.35
C MET A 1 -13.29 31.90 -4.86
N GLY A 2 -12.64 30.85 -5.36
CA GLY A 2 -12.87 29.46 -4.91
C GLY A 2 -11.99 28.94 -3.75
N THR A 3 -11.05 29.74 -3.25
CA THR A 3 -10.05 29.30 -2.25
C THR A 3 -10.47 29.54 -0.80
N SER A 4 -11.39 30.48 -0.53
CA SER A 4 -11.83 30.76 0.85
C SER A 4 -12.88 29.79 1.36
N PHE A 5 -13.73 29.29 0.46
CA PHE A 5 -14.71 28.26 0.80
C PHE A 5 -14.01 26.93 1.08
N SER A 6 -13.04 26.53 0.25
CA SER A 6 -12.28 25.31 0.48
C SER A 6 -11.45 25.39 1.76
N SER A 7 -10.72 26.49 2.04
CA SER A 7 -9.92 26.56 3.27
C SER A 7 -10.79 26.59 4.53
N SER A 8 -11.94 27.27 4.51
CA SER A 8 -12.82 27.35 5.69
C SER A 8 -13.62 26.06 5.93
N LEU A 9 -14.03 25.35 4.87
CA LEU A 9 -14.65 24.03 5.01
C LEU A 9 -13.62 22.96 5.39
N LEU A 10 -12.41 23.04 4.85
CA LEU A 10 -11.29 22.19 5.26
C LEU A 10 -10.94 22.49 6.72
N ASP A 11 -10.81 23.74 7.16
CA ASP A 11 -10.54 24.04 8.57
C ASP A 11 -11.70 23.66 9.51
N ALA A 12 -12.95 23.73 9.05
CA ALA A 12 -14.12 23.34 9.84
C ALA A 12 -14.37 21.82 9.89
N LEU A 13 -14.13 21.09 8.79
CA LEU A 13 -14.28 19.62 8.70
C LEU A 13 -13.00 18.86 9.06
N LEU A 14 -11.83 19.41 8.75
CA LEU A 14 -10.48 18.88 9.04
C LEU A 14 -9.82 19.54 10.24
N GLY A 15 -10.53 20.45 10.91
CA GLY A 15 -10.11 20.89 12.23
C GLY A 15 -9.79 19.65 13.06
N PRO A 16 -8.60 19.58 13.68
CA PRO A 16 -8.15 18.37 14.36
C PRO A 16 -9.18 17.89 15.38
N ASP A 17 -9.95 18.81 15.97
CA ASP A 17 -10.98 18.50 16.97
C ASP A 17 -12.31 18.01 16.37
N SER A 18 -12.71 18.49 15.18
CA SER A 18 -13.98 18.05 14.53
C SER A 18 -13.86 16.64 13.96
N LEU A 19 -12.76 16.35 13.27
CA LEU A 19 -12.49 15.03 12.71
C LEU A 19 -12.20 14.02 13.83
N ARG A 20 -11.45 14.43 14.88
CA ARG A 20 -11.26 13.60 16.08
C ARG A 20 -12.58 13.34 16.79
N ALA A 21 -13.42 14.35 17.02
CA ALA A 21 -14.72 14.14 17.64
C ALA A 21 -15.61 13.19 16.80
N ALA A 22 -15.58 13.30 15.47
CA ALA A 22 -16.30 12.38 14.58
C ALA A 22 -15.73 10.95 14.60
N LEU A 23 -14.41 10.81 14.77
CA LEU A 23 -13.70 9.52 14.85
C LEU A 23 -13.78 8.88 16.24
N GLU A 24 -13.78 9.65 17.32
CA GLU A 24 -14.07 9.19 18.68
C GLU A 24 -15.54 8.76 18.79
N ALA A 25 -16.41 9.43 18.03
CA ALA A 25 -17.78 9.00 17.80
C ALA A 25 -17.91 7.87 16.77
N THR A 26 -16.83 7.19 16.31
CA THR A 26 -16.98 6.00 15.43
C THR A 26 -17.62 4.80 16.13
N SER A 27 -17.72 4.82 17.46
CA SER A 27 -18.62 3.92 18.19
C SER A 27 -20.10 4.18 17.86
N ASN A 28 -20.43 5.36 17.33
CA ASN A 28 -21.74 5.75 16.84
C ASN A 28 -21.77 5.61 15.29
N PRO A 29 -22.72 4.84 14.72
CA PRO A 29 -22.84 4.63 13.27
C PRO A 29 -22.89 5.92 12.42
N HIS A 30 -23.34 7.03 13.01
CA HIS A 30 -23.42 8.31 12.30
C HIS A 30 -22.05 8.98 12.12
N GLY A 31 -21.12 8.80 13.06
CA GLY A 31 -19.77 9.35 12.98
C GLY A 31 -18.93 8.65 11.92
N SER A 32 -18.95 7.31 11.92
CA SER A 32 -18.24 6.50 10.91
C SER A 32 -18.77 6.77 9.50
N ALA A 33 -20.10 6.88 9.32
CA ALA A 33 -20.70 7.21 8.03
C ALA A 33 -20.25 8.57 7.48
N LEU A 34 -20.12 9.59 8.34
CA LEU A 34 -19.66 10.92 7.93
C LEU A 34 -18.19 10.88 7.46
N VAL A 35 -17.32 10.18 8.18
CA VAL A 35 -15.91 10.02 7.80
C VAL A 35 -15.80 9.23 6.49
N VAL A 36 -16.57 8.16 6.31
CA VAL A 36 -16.62 7.40 5.05
C VAL A 36 -17.06 8.31 3.89
N ARG A 37 -18.10 9.13 4.07
CA ARG A 37 -18.55 10.08 3.04
C ARG A 37 -17.48 11.10 2.70
N PHE A 38 -16.77 11.58 3.71
CA PHE A 38 -15.64 12.49 3.51
C PHE A 38 -14.50 11.83 2.72
N LEU A 39 -14.11 10.59 3.07
CA LEU A 39 -13.11 9.82 2.31
C LEU A 39 -13.57 9.56 0.87
N GLN A 40 -14.85 9.25 0.64
CA GLN A 40 -15.40 9.12 -0.71
C GLN A 40 -15.31 10.41 -1.52
N LEU A 41 -15.51 11.58 -0.89
CA LEU A 41 -15.29 12.86 -1.55
C LEU A 41 -13.81 13.08 -1.89
N LEU A 42 -12.89 12.74 -0.99
CA LEU A 42 -11.46 12.78 -1.28
C LEU A 42 -11.08 11.86 -2.44
N GLN A 43 -11.67 10.65 -2.50
CA GLN A 43 -11.46 9.71 -3.59
C GLN A 43 -11.84 10.34 -4.94
N LEU A 44 -12.99 11.01 -5.03
CA LEU A 44 -13.40 11.70 -6.25
C LEU A 44 -12.38 12.76 -6.68
N VAL A 45 -11.88 13.56 -5.74
CA VAL A 45 -10.87 14.60 -6.01
C VAL A 45 -9.55 14.00 -6.51
N VAL A 46 -9.19 12.84 -5.98
CA VAL A 46 -7.94 12.14 -6.31
C VAL A 46 -8.02 11.41 -7.67
N VAL A 47 -9.19 10.86 -8.01
CA VAL A 47 -9.46 10.16 -9.26
C VAL A 47 -9.59 11.14 -10.43
N GLU A 48 -10.02 12.38 -10.19
CA GLU A 48 -10.21 13.35 -11.27
C GLU A 48 -8.91 13.61 -12.07
N PRO A 49 -8.93 13.38 -13.40
CA PRO A 49 -7.74 13.47 -14.23
C PRO A 49 -7.47 14.90 -14.71
N TRP A 50 -7.34 15.91 -13.84
CA TRP A 50 -6.98 17.29 -14.24
C TRP A 50 -6.21 18.08 -13.16
N HIS A 51 -5.33 18.99 -13.60
CA HIS A 51 -4.43 19.83 -12.78
C HIS A 51 -5.09 20.65 -11.66
N THR A 52 -6.42 20.76 -11.67
CA THR A 52 -7.22 21.57 -10.73
C THR A 52 -6.94 21.22 -9.28
N PHE A 53 -6.79 19.93 -8.97
CA PHE A 53 -6.58 19.43 -7.61
C PHE A 53 -5.19 18.81 -7.40
N GLU A 54 -4.27 19.03 -8.33
CA GLU A 54 -2.91 18.49 -8.26
C GLU A 54 -2.13 19.09 -7.07
N ARG A 55 -2.52 20.23 -6.51
CA ARG A 55 -1.91 20.72 -5.26
C ARG A 55 -2.51 20.08 -4.00
N PHE A 56 -3.66 19.44 -4.12
CA PHE A 56 -4.43 18.93 -3.00
C PHE A 56 -4.13 17.46 -2.68
N VAL A 57 -3.77 16.64 -3.67
CA VAL A 57 -3.48 15.20 -3.45
C VAL A 57 -2.42 14.94 -2.37
N PRO A 58 -1.29 15.67 -2.27
CA PRO A 58 -0.31 15.44 -1.20
C PRO A 58 -0.93 15.68 0.18
N THR A 59 -1.71 16.76 0.31
CA THR A 59 -2.46 17.08 1.53
C THR A 59 -3.47 16.00 1.86
N ALA A 60 -4.18 15.46 0.86
CA ALA A 60 -5.12 14.36 1.06
C ALA A 60 -4.40 13.09 1.54
N ILE A 61 -3.24 12.74 0.96
CA ILE A 61 -2.44 11.60 1.40
C ILE A 61 -1.93 11.81 2.83
N SER A 62 -1.34 12.96 3.14
CA SER A 62 -0.87 13.29 4.50
C SER A 62 -2.00 13.31 5.53
N LEU A 63 -3.18 13.79 5.16
CA LEU A 63 -4.36 13.71 6.04
C LEU A 63 -4.71 12.24 6.32
N CYS A 64 -4.76 11.42 5.27
CA CYS A 64 -5.03 9.99 5.37
C CYS A 64 -3.98 9.26 6.22
N THR A 65 -2.69 9.51 6.00
CA THR A 65 -1.60 8.76 6.65
C THR A 65 -1.21 9.28 8.02
N ASP A 66 -1.24 10.59 8.22
CA ASP A 66 -0.67 11.22 9.42
C ASP A 66 -1.75 11.54 10.47
N HIS A 67 -3.03 11.60 10.05
CA HIS A 67 -4.14 11.96 10.94
C HIS A 67 -5.19 10.85 11.02
N ILE A 68 -5.72 10.37 9.89
CA ILE A 68 -6.82 9.40 9.90
C ILE A 68 -6.32 8.00 10.30
N HIS A 69 -5.22 7.53 9.70
CA HIS A 69 -4.66 6.21 10.00
C HIS A 69 -4.31 6.01 11.48
N PRO A 70 -3.57 6.90 12.16
CA PRO A 70 -3.24 6.72 13.58
C PRO A 70 -4.47 6.73 14.50
N LEU A 71 -5.54 7.41 14.10
CA LEU A 71 -6.81 7.39 14.83
C LEU A 71 -7.54 6.06 14.66
N LEU A 72 -7.48 5.45 13.48
CA LEU A 72 -8.04 4.12 13.25
C LEU A 72 -7.29 3.01 13.99
N GLU A 73 -5.99 3.18 14.22
CA GLU A 73 -5.22 2.25 15.07
C GLU A 73 -5.72 2.24 16.51
N GLN A 74 -6.23 3.38 17.00
CA GLN A 74 -6.80 3.51 18.35
C GLN A 74 -8.27 3.08 18.40
N HIS A 75 -9.02 3.40 17.34
CA HIS A 75 -10.45 3.12 17.21
C HIS A 75 -10.72 2.39 15.88
N PRO A 76 -10.58 1.05 15.86
CA PRO A 76 -10.72 0.29 14.63
C PRO A 76 -12.16 0.37 14.10
N SER A 77 -12.29 0.83 12.86
CA SER A 77 -13.54 0.86 12.12
C SER A 77 -13.31 0.27 10.73
N PRO A 78 -13.93 -0.88 10.39
CA PRO A 78 -13.66 -1.58 9.13
C PRO A 78 -14.11 -0.75 7.92
N ASP A 79 -15.26 -0.07 8.01
CA ASP A 79 -15.80 0.76 6.93
C ASP A 79 -14.89 1.95 6.60
N VAL A 80 -14.39 2.63 7.64
CA VAL A 80 -13.49 3.78 7.47
C VAL A 80 -12.12 3.33 6.97
N SER A 81 -11.62 2.20 7.47
CA SER A 81 -10.35 1.63 7.01
C SER A 81 -10.40 1.20 5.54
N ALA A 82 -11.53 0.61 5.12
CA ALA A 82 -11.77 0.24 3.74
C ALA A 82 -11.80 1.47 2.81
N ALA A 83 -12.54 2.52 3.21
CA ALA A 83 -12.59 3.78 2.46
C ALA A 83 -11.23 4.49 2.41
N LEU A 84 -10.44 4.42 3.49
CA LEU A 84 -9.09 4.99 3.55
C LEU A 84 -8.15 4.29 2.56
N LEU A 85 -8.18 2.95 2.54
CA LEU A 85 -7.40 2.15 1.60
C LEU A 85 -7.78 2.46 0.14
N ASP A 86 -9.07 2.64 -0.15
CA ASP A 86 -9.54 3.00 -1.49
C ASP A 86 -8.97 4.36 -1.94
N VAL A 87 -9.04 5.37 -1.07
CA VAL A 87 -8.47 6.70 -1.36
C VAL A 87 -6.97 6.60 -1.67
N LEU A 88 -6.21 5.87 -0.86
CA LEU A 88 -4.77 5.72 -1.06
C LEU A 88 -4.44 4.89 -2.31
N SER A 89 -5.18 3.80 -2.54
CA SER A 89 -5.03 2.96 -3.74
C SER A 89 -5.29 3.75 -5.01
N ASP A 90 -6.38 4.51 -5.06
CA ASP A 90 -6.71 5.32 -6.23
C ASP A 90 -5.79 6.53 -6.37
N ALA A 91 -5.28 7.10 -5.27
CA ALA A 91 -4.23 8.12 -5.34
C ALA A 91 -2.98 7.60 -6.04
N LEU A 92 -2.51 6.43 -5.63
CA LEU A 92 -1.36 5.80 -6.25
C LEU A 92 -1.66 5.45 -7.71
N PHE A 93 -2.86 4.94 -8.01
CA PHE A 93 -3.19 4.48 -9.36
C PHE A 93 -3.36 5.63 -10.36
N HIS A 94 -4.11 6.66 -10.01
CA HIS A 94 -4.47 7.75 -10.93
C HIS A 94 -3.42 8.87 -10.97
N GLN A 95 -2.71 9.09 -9.88
CA GLN A 95 -1.72 10.17 -9.76
C GLN A 95 -0.28 9.63 -9.81
N TRP A 96 -0.07 8.53 -10.54
CA TRP A 96 1.19 7.79 -10.59
C TRP A 96 2.39 8.67 -10.98
N HIS A 97 2.19 9.62 -11.91
CA HIS A 97 3.22 10.54 -12.41
C HIS A 97 3.85 11.42 -11.33
N ARG A 98 3.17 11.59 -10.19
CA ARG A 98 3.68 12.36 -9.05
C ARG A 98 4.70 11.61 -8.22
N PHE A 99 4.58 10.30 -8.19
CA PHE A 99 5.46 9.42 -7.43
C PHE A 99 6.64 8.99 -8.29
N PHE A 100 6.37 8.74 -9.58
CA PHE A 100 7.36 8.25 -10.52
C PHE A 100 7.28 9.02 -11.83
N VAL A 101 8.43 9.51 -12.30
CA VAL A 101 8.58 10.15 -13.62
C VAL A 101 9.54 9.34 -14.48
N PRO A 102 9.38 9.36 -15.82
CA PRO A 102 10.39 8.77 -16.71
C PRO A 102 11.74 9.46 -16.49
N ARG A 103 12.83 8.69 -16.36
CA ARG A 103 14.19 9.23 -16.17
C ARG A 103 14.56 10.27 -17.22
N THR A 104 14.10 10.07 -18.44
CA THR A 104 14.38 10.93 -19.61
C THR A 104 13.78 12.33 -19.50
N VAL A 105 12.68 12.47 -18.75
CA VAL A 105 12.05 13.78 -18.48
C VAL A 105 12.85 14.58 -17.45
N ARG A 106 13.56 13.90 -16.54
CA ARG A 106 14.34 14.54 -15.46
C ARG A 106 15.74 14.95 -15.91
N ASP A 107 16.40 14.12 -16.73
CA ASP A 107 17.78 14.35 -17.20
C ASP A 107 17.86 15.06 -18.57
N GLY A 108 16.72 15.41 -19.19
CA GLY A 108 16.68 16.10 -20.48
C GLY A 108 17.21 15.27 -21.67
N ALA A 109 17.38 13.96 -21.50
CA ALA A 109 17.87 13.04 -22.51
C ALA A 109 16.72 12.37 -23.30
N ASN A 110 17.00 11.89 -24.51
CA ASN A 110 16.02 11.26 -25.40
C ASN A 110 15.23 10.12 -24.71
N PRO A 111 13.90 10.03 -24.91
CA PRO A 111 13.05 9.03 -24.26
C PRO A 111 13.38 7.61 -24.74
N VAL A 112 14.00 6.80 -23.90
CA VAL A 112 13.95 5.34 -24.02
C VAL A 112 12.65 4.90 -23.35
N VAL A 113 11.64 4.60 -24.18
CA VAL A 113 10.28 4.24 -23.76
C VAL A 113 10.24 2.75 -23.37
N ASN A 114 11.00 2.37 -22.34
CA ASN A 114 10.73 1.15 -21.61
C ASN A 114 10.28 1.56 -20.22
N GLY A 115 9.03 1.27 -19.85
CA GLY A 115 8.39 1.67 -18.58
C GLY A 115 9.08 1.18 -17.30
N GLN A 116 10.24 0.54 -17.43
CA GLN A 116 11.13 0.07 -16.37
C GLN A 116 12.01 1.20 -15.82
N ASP A 117 12.34 2.22 -16.63
CA ASP A 117 13.23 3.33 -16.24
C ASP A 117 12.46 4.57 -15.73
N MET A 118 11.56 4.37 -14.77
CA MET A 118 10.99 5.48 -14.01
C MET A 118 11.74 5.67 -12.69
N GLU A 119 12.04 6.91 -12.36
CA GLU A 119 12.67 7.28 -11.10
C GLU A 119 11.64 7.85 -10.13
N SER A 120 11.84 7.62 -8.82
CA SER A 120 11.01 8.23 -7.80
C SER A 120 11.24 9.74 -7.73
N VAL A 121 10.15 10.51 -7.74
CA VAL A 121 10.18 11.95 -7.47
C VAL A 121 10.46 12.16 -5.98
N PRO A 122 11.44 12.99 -5.59
CA PRO A 122 11.77 13.22 -4.17
C PRO A 122 10.58 13.65 -3.31
N GLU A 123 9.74 14.53 -3.84
CA GLU A 123 8.53 15.05 -3.15
C GLU A 123 7.44 13.99 -3.01
N GLY A 124 7.23 13.17 -4.05
CA GLY A 124 6.27 12.07 -4.03
C GLY A 124 6.73 10.87 -3.19
N ARG A 125 8.04 10.70 -2.99
CA ARG A 125 8.62 9.56 -2.28
C ARG A 125 8.07 9.40 -0.86
N ALA A 126 7.97 10.48 -0.09
CA ALA A 126 7.48 10.41 1.29
C ALA A 126 6.01 9.94 1.35
N HIS A 127 5.16 10.54 0.51
CA HIS A 127 3.74 10.20 0.39
C HIS A 127 3.54 8.75 -0.09
N PHE A 128 4.33 8.29 -1.05
CA PHE A 128 4.32 6.91 -1.52
C PHE A 128 4.65 5.93 -0.38
N LEU A 129 5.75 6.17 0.35
CA LEU A 129 6.16 5.29 1.44
C LEU A 129 5.14 5.32 2.59
N ALA A 130 4.52 6.46 2.87
CA ALA A 130 3.45 6.57 3.87
C ALA A 130 2.23 5.72 3.47
N ALA A 131 1.78 5.80 2.22
CA ALA A 131 0.69 4.95 1.72
C ALA A 131 1.03 3.45 1.77
N MET A 132 2.26 3.08 1.38
CA MET A 132 2.73 1.70 1.46
C MET A 132 2.79 1.16 2.90
N ARG A 133 3.08 2.02 3.89
CA ARG A 133 3.02 1.63 5.31
C ARG A 133 1.60 1.31 5.74
N VAL A 134 0.60 2.11 5.32
CA VAL A 134 -0.81 1.82 5.60
C VAL A 134 -1.22 0.48 5.00
N PHE A 135 -0.80 0.18 3.77
CA PHE A 135 -1.03 -1.13 3.15
C PHE A 135 -0.36 -2.25 3.94
N GLY A 136 0.87 -2.05 4.41
CA GLY A 136 1.57 -3.00 5.26
C GLY A 136 0.81 -3.31 6.56
N HIS A 137 0.23 -2.30 7.22
CA HIS A 137 -0.59 -2.50 8.42
C HIS A 137 -1.86 -3.28 8.11
N ALA A 138 -2.54 -2.97 7.00
CA ALA A 138 -3.73 -3.71 6.57
C ALA A 138 -3.44 -5.19 6.26
N LEU A 139 -2.26 -5.51 5.73
CA LEU A 139 -1.84 -6.89 5.47
C LEU A 139 -1.49 -7.68 6.74
N LEU A 140 -1.05 -7.00 7.79
CA LEU A 140 -0.71 -7.61 9.08
C LEU A 140 -1.90 -7.66 10.05
N GLY A 141 -2.99 -6.96 9.73
CA GLY A 141 -4.21 -6.94 10.53
C GLY A 141 -5.01 -8.24 10.46
N GLU A 142 -6.05 -8.33 11.29
CA GLU A 142 -6.94 -9.51 11.37
C GLU A 142 -8.14 -9.43 10.41
N ASP A 143 -8.35 -8.29 9.75
CA ASP A 143 -9.48 -8.07 8.85
C ASP A 143 -9.23 -8.68 7.46
N ILE A 144 -9.98 -9.73 7.16
CA ILE A 144 -9.91 -10.48 5.90
C ILE A 144 -10.24 -9.62 4.69
N ALA A 145 -11.24 -8.75 4.81
CA ALA A 145 -11.69 -7.92 3.69
C ALA A 145 -10.63 -6.88 3.35
N LEU A 146 -10.00 -6.27 4.36
CA LEU A 146 -8.90 -5.33 4.15
C LEU A 146 -7.65 -6.04 3.61
N PHE A 147 -7.36 -7.26 4.05
CA PHE A 147 -6.27 -8.07 3.52
C PHE A 147 -6.43 -8.31 2.02
N GLY A 148 -7.55 -8.91 1.59
CA GLY A 148 -7.82 -9.19 0.18
C GLY A 148 -7.85 -7.93 -0.68
N ARG A 149 -8.47 -6.84 -0.17
CA ARG A 149 -8.50 -5.54 -0.84
C ARG A 149 -7.10 -4.98 -1.06
N THR A 150 -6.21 -5.11 -0.07
CA THR A 150 -4.83 -4.62 -0.17
C THR A 150 -4.01 -5.43 -1.18
N LEU A 151 -4.16 -6.76 -1.21
CA LEU A 151 -3.53 -7.61 -2.23
C LEU A 151 -4.00 -7.22 -3.64
N ALA A 152 -5.30 -7.06 -3.85
CA ALA A 152 -5.87 -6.64 -5.12
C ALA A 152 -5.34 -5.26 -5.57
N ALA A 153 -5.22 -4.31 -4.64
CA ALA A 153 -4.66 -2.99 -4.94
C ALA A 153 -3.19 -3.08 -5.39
N LEU A 154 -2.37 -3.88 -4.69
CA LEU A 154 -0.97 -4.10 -5.05
C LEU A 154 -0.81 -4.76 -6.43
N LEU A 155 -1.63 -5.77 -6.74
CA LEU A 155 -1.64 -6.42 -8.06
C LEU A 155 -2.05 -5.44 -9.15
N ARG A 156 -3.14 -4.69 -8.96
CA ARG A 156 -3.61 -3.66 -9.91
C ARG A 156 -2.53 -2.62 -10.20
N LEU A 157 -1.81 -2.16 -9.17
CA LEU A 157 -0.68 -1.24 -9.35
C LEU A 157 0.49 -1.89 -10.07
N HIS A 158 0.78 -3.17 -9.79
CA HIS A 158 1.83 -3.90 -10.47
C HIS A 158 1.52 -4.13 -11.96
N GLU A 159 0.32 -4.58 -12.30
CA GLU A 159 -0.12 -4.84 -13.67
C GLU A 159 -0.08 -3.57 -14.53
N LYS A 160 -0.53 -2.43 -13.98
CA LYS A 160 -0.58 -1.18 -14.74
C LYS A 160 0.76 -0.47 -14.82
N TRP A 161 1.49 -0.41 -13.71
CA TRP A 161 2.65 0.48 -13.55
C TRP A 161 3.98 -0.24 -13.30
N GLY A 162 3.97 -1.56 -13.20
CA GLY A 162 5.16 -2.35 -12.87
C GLY A 162 5.70 -2.04 -11.46
N LEU A 163 4.81 -1.83 -10.48
CA LEU A 163 5.15 -1.44 -9.10
C LEU A 163 6.35 -2.20 -8.52
N PHE A 164 6.31 -3.54 -8.57
CA PHE A 164 7.36 -4.40 -8.01
C PHE A 164 8.72 -4.28 -8.72
N GLN A 165 8.77 -3.72 -9.93
CA GLN A 165 10.01 -3.47 -10.64
C GLN A 165 10.64 -2.13 -10.25
N LYS A 166 9.90 -1.23 -9.58
CA LYS A 166 10.40 0.09 -9.22
C LYS A 166 11.46 -0.01 -8.12
N THR A 167 12.58 0.67 -8.34
CA THR A 167 13.75 0.67 -7.44
C THR A 167 13.39 1.11 -6.02
N LEU A 168 12.55 2.13 -5.87
CA LEU A 168 12.05 2.60 -4.57
C LEU A 168 11.30 1.48 -3.82
N PHE A 169 10.39 0.79 -4.50
CA PHE A 169 9.60 -0.29 -3.92
C PHE A 169 10.48 -1.47 -3.54
N ARG A 170 11.36 -1.92 -4.45
CA ARG A 170 12.29 -3.04 -4.20
C ARG A 170 13.20 -2.82 -3.01
N ARG A 171 13.64 -1.57 -2.79
CA ARG A 171 14.58 -1.25 -1.71
C ARG A 171 13.90 -1.06 -0.36
N GLU A 172 12.77 -0.35 -0.33
CA GLU A 172 12.18 0.13 0.93
C GLU A 172 10.96 -0.67 1.37
N VAL A 173 10.18 -1.22 0.43
CA VAL A 173 8.85 -1.81 0.70
C VAL A 173 8.85 -3.32 0.54
N MET A 174 9.57 -3.84 -0.46
CA MET A 174 9.56 -5.27 -0.78
C MET A 174 10.08 -6.16 0.36
N PRO A 175 11.21 -5.87 1.05
CA PRO A 175 11.68 -6.75 2.13
C PRO A 175 10.68 -6.92 3.29
N PRO A 176 10.10 -5.86 3.87
CA PRO A 176 9.09 -6.02 4.92
C PRO A 176 7.78 -6.61 4.38
N LEU A 177 7.39 -6.32 3.13
CA LEU A 177 6.19 -6.88 2.53
C LEU A 177 6.28 -8.40 2.35
N VAL A 178 7.35 -8.91 1.74
CA VAL A 178 7.51 -10.37 1.54
C VAL A 178 7.58 -11.07 2.90
N SER A 179 8.26 -10.48 3.88
CA SER A 179 8.29 -11.00 5.25
C SER A 179 6.89 -11.09 5.85
N ALA A 180 6.07 -10.04 5.70
CA ALA A 180 4.69 -10.01 6.19
C ALA A 180 3.81 -11.05 5.49
N LEU A 181 3.87 -11.14 4.15
CA LEU A 181 3.06 -12.07 3.37
C LEU A 181 3.39 -13.54 3.68
N LEU A 182 4.67 -13.87 3.79
CA LEU A 182 5.08 -15.22 4.17
C LEU A 182 4.78 -15.50 5.64
N TRP A 183 4.86 -14.51 6.52
CA TRP A 183 4.44 -14.69 7.91
C TRP A 183 2.94 -14.98 8.00
N VAL A 184 2.11 -14.21 7.29
CA VAL A 184 0.65 -14.47 7.22
C VAL A 184 0.35 -15.83 6.57
N GLY A 185 1.11 -16.22 5.53
CA GLY A 185 0.95 -17.50 4.85
C GLY A 185 1.42 -18.72 5.67
N VAL A 186 2.57 -18.61 6.35
CA VAL A 186 3.22 -19.74 7.07
C VAL A 186 2.79 -19.81 8.53
N ALA A 187 2.70 -18.67 9.22
CA ALA A 187 2.37 -18.64 10.66
C ALA A 187 0.88 -18.91 10.95
N SER A 188 0.06 -19.16 9.92
CA SER A 188 -1.35 -19.55 10.01
C SER A 188 -2.09 -18.85 11.15
N ARG A 189 -2.27 -17.54 11.03
CA ARG A 189 -3.29 -16.82 11.80
C ARG A 189 -4.58 -16.75 11.00
N GLY A 190 -5.30 -17.88 10.95
CA GLY A 190 -6.74 -17.92 10.69
C GLY A 190 -7.20 -17.87 9.21
N PRO A 191 -8.50 -17.53 8.98
CA PRO A 191 -9.17 -17.61 7.68
C PRO A 191 -8.70 -16.65 6.55
N PRO A 192 -8.00 -15.51 6.76
CA PRO A 192 -7.68 -14.60 5.65
C PRO A 192 -6.72 -15.19 4.61
N SER A 193 -5.68 -15.89 5.06
CA SER A 193 -4.67 -16.47 4.17
C SER A 193 -5.20 -17.67 3.37
N LEU A 194 -6.19 -18.37 3.90
CA LEU A 194 -6.86 -19.49 3.24
C LEU A 194 -7.87 -19.02 2.18
N LEU A 195 -8.58 -17.92 2.45
CA LEU A 195 -9.59 -17.38 1.53
C LEU A 195 -8.97 -16.60 0.36
N HIS A 196 -7.82 -15.96 0.59
CA HIS A 196 -7.08 -15.20 -0.44
C HIS A 196 -5.79 -15.89 -0.86
N ALA A 197 -5.73 -17.22 -0.79
CA ALA A 197 -4.53 -17.99 -1.13
C ALA A 197 -4.08 -17.76 -2.59
N ASP A 198 -5.01 -17.66 -3.53
CA ASP A 198 -4.73 -17.40 -4.95
C ASP A 198 -4.18 -15.98 -5.18
N ASP A 199 -4.76 -14.99 -4.52
CA ASP A 199 -4.29 -13.59 -4.60
C ASP A 199 -2.90 -13.45 -3.96
N LEU A 200 -2.69 -14.11 -2.82
CA LEU A 200 -1.41 -14.16 -2.12
C LEU A 200 -0.33 -14.84 -2.99
N ALA A 201 -0.66 -15.98 -3.60
CA ALA A 201 0.22 -16.68 -4.52
C ALA A 201 0.55 -15.82 -5.75
N SER A 202 -0.44 -15.09 -6.28
CA SER A 202 -0.26 -14.17 -7.40
C SER A 202 0.68 -13.02 -7.05
N VAL A 203 0.52 -12.41 -5.86
CA VAL A 203 1.42 -11.34 -5.38
C VAL A 203 2.83 -11.89 -5.16
N LEU A 204 2.98 -13.03 -4.48
CA LEU A 204 4.29 -13.65 -4.24
C LEU A 204 4.96 -14.07 -5.55
N GLY A 205 4.21 -14.60 -6.51
CA GLY A 205 4.69 -14.96 -7.84
C GLY A 205 5.14 -13.73 -8.64
N ALA A 206 4.38 -12.64 -8.61
CA ALA A 206 4.74 -11.38 -9.25
C ALA A 206 5.97 -10.71 -8.58
N LEU A 207 6.10 -10.82 -7.26
CA LEU A 207 7.29 -10.38 -6.53
C LEU A 207 8.51 -11.23 -6.92
N HIS A 208 8.36 -12.55 -6.98
CA HIS A 208 9.41 -13.47 -7.40
C HIS A 208 9.88 -13.18 -8.83
N SER A 209 8.94 -13.04 -9.78
CA SER A 209 9.28 -12.79 -11.19
C SER A 209 9.98 -11.44 -11.39
N SER A 210 9.71 -10.46 -10.52
CA SER A 210 10.36 -9.14 -10.57
C SER A 210 11.82 -9.13 -10.10
N ASP A 211 12.23 -10.06 -9.22
CA ASP A 211 13.59 -10.13 -8.67
C ASP A 211 13.96 -11.54 -8.15
N PRO A 212 14.08 -12.55 -9.04
CA PRO A 212 14.26 -13.93 -8.62
C PRO A 212 15.59 -14.16 -7.91
N CYS A 213 16.64 -13.43 -8.31
CA CYS A 213 17.98 -13.58 -7.75
C CYS A 213 18.07 -13.06 -6.30
N ASN A 214 17.57 -11.87 -6.02
CA ASN A 214 17.61 -11.29 -4.67
C ASN A 214 16.66 -12.03 -3.72
N PHE A 215 15.49 -12.45 -4.22
CA PHE A 215 14.56 -13.26 -3.45
C PHE A 215 15.23 -14.55 -2.94
N ARG A 216 15.96 -15.25 -3.81
CA ARG A 216 16.62 -16.52 -3.46
C ARG A 216 17.89 -16.36 -2.64
N SER A 217 18.73 -15.38 -3.00
CA SER A 217 20.08 -15.26 -2.41
C SER A 217 20.11 -14.50 -1.09
N SER A 218 19.21 -13.54 -0.90
CA SER A 218 19.24 -12.62 0.23
C SER A 218 18.04 -12.83 1.14
N PHE A 219 16.84 -12.83 0.55
CA PHE A 219 15.60 -12.82 1.32
C PHE A 219 15.26 -14.20 1.91
N LEU A 220 15.20 -15.24 1.08
CA LEU A 220 14.75 -16.58 1.47
C LEU A 220 15.61 -17.22 2.58
N PRO A 221 16.95 -17.12 2.56
CA PRO A 221 17.79 -17.61 3.66
C PRO A 221 17.55 -16.84 4.96
N GLY A 222 17.35 -15.53 4.88
CA GLY A 222 17.03 -14.68 6.04
C GLY A 222 15.68 -15.02 6.65
N PHE A 223 14.66 -15.24 5.81
CA PHE A 223 13.32 -15.63 6.24
C PHE A 223 13.32 -17.01 6.92
N LEU A 224 13.94 -18.02 6.30
CA LEU A 224 14.00 -19.38 6.87
C LEU A 224 14.82 -19.47 8.16
N SER A 225 15.72 -18.52 8.39
CA SER A 225 16.50 -18.42 9.62
C SER A 225 15.78 -17.63 10.72
N ASP A 226 14.62 -17.02 10.44
CA ASP A 226 13.88 -16.25 11.43
C ASP A 226 13.28 -17.18 12.49
N PRO A 227 13.68 -17.06 13.77
CA PRO A 227 13.18 -17.92 14.85
C PRO A 227 11.67 -17.81 15.08
N ARG A 228 11.01 -16.76 14.56
CA ARG A 228 9.55 -16.59 14.64
C ARG A 228 8.77 -17.63 13.85
N LEU A 229 9.40 -18.31 12.89
CA LEU A 229 8.76 -19.36 12.12
C LEU A 229 8.63 -20.68 12.88
N GLY A 230 9.41 -20.89 13.95
CA GLY A 230 9.42 -22.15 14.69
C GLY A 230 9.79 -23.37 13.85
N LEU A 231 10.37 -23.18 12.65
CA LEU A 231 10.81 -24.27 11.78
C LEU A 231 12.04 -24.95 12.37
N SER A 232 12.04 -26.28 12.37
CA SER A 232 13.27 -27.04 12.59
C SER A 232 14.25 -26.85 11.42
N GLY A 233 15.55 -26.98 11.67
CA GLY A 233 16.57 -26.86 10.61
C GLY A 233 16.37 -27.81 9.42
N ALA A 234 15.74 -28.97 9.64
CA ALA A 234 15.38 -29.91 8.59
C ALA A 234 14.20 -29.42 7.73
N GLN A 235 13.17 -28.81 8.34
CA GLN A 235 12.03 -28.24 7.61
C GLN A 235 12.45 -27.02 6.79
N ALA A 236 13.29 -26.15 7.36
CA ALA A 236 13.85 -25.01 6.65
C ALA A 236 14.67 -25.45 5.42
N ALA A 237 15.49 -26.51 5.55
CA ALA A 237 16.25 -27.06 4.43
C ALA A 237 15.36 -27.70 3.36
N SER A 238 14.27 -28.38 3.75
CA SER A 238 13.30 -28.95 2.80
C SER A 238 12.58 -27.86 2.02
N LEU A 239 12.04 -26.83 2.71
CA LEU A 239 11.39 -25.69 2.08
C LEU A 239 12.34 -24.94 1.13
N ALA A 240 13.59 -24.73 1.52
CA ALA A 240 14.59 -24.11 0.65
C ALA A 240 14.79 -24.90 -0.65
N ASN A 241 14.81 -26.23 -0.58
CA ASN A 241 14.94 -27.10 -1.75
C ASN A 241 13.68 -27.07 -2.62
N ASP A 242 12.49 -27.02 -2.03
CA ASP A 242 11.22 -26.96 -2.76
C ASP A 242 11.08 -25.62 -3.51
N PHE A 243 11.41 -24.49 -2.87
CA PHE A 243 11.47 -23.20 -3.55
C PHE A 243 12.51 -23.15 -4.68
N ASN A 244 13.59 -23.94 -4.57
CA ASN A 244 14.60 -24.06 -5.62
C ASN A 244 14.16 -24.98 -6.77
N SER A 245 13.30 -25.97 -6.51
CA SER A 245 12.84 -26.97 -7.50
C SER A 245 11.65 -26.47 -8.33
N VAL A 246 10.72 -25.72 -7.73
CA VAL A 246 9.54 -25.16 -8.41
C VAL A 246 9.91 -24.13 -9.50
N VAL A 247 11.11 -23.55 -9.43
CA VAL A 247 11.60 -22.51 -10.36
C VAL A 247 12.51 -23.09 -11.47
N GLY A 248 12.72 -24.42 -11.48
CA GLY A 248 13.48 -25.13 -12.52
C GLY A 248 12.68 -25.52 -13.76
N GLN A 249 11.37 -25.19 -13.81
CA GLN A 249 10.48 -25.40 -14.97
C GLN A 249 10.05 -24.08 -15.58
#